data_AF-A0A143ZTR3-F1
#
_entry.id   AF-A0A143ZTR3-F1
#
_cell.length_a   1.000
_cell.length_b   1.000
_cell.length_c   1.000
_cell.angle_alpha   90.00
_cell.angle_beta   90.00
_cell.angle_gamma   90.00
#
_symmetry.space_group_name_H-M   'P 1'
#
loop_
_entity.id
_entity.type
_entity.pdbx_description
1 polymer ?
#
loop_
_entity_poly.entity_id
_entity_poly.type
_entity_poly.pdbx_seq_one_letter_code
_entity_poly.pdbx_strand_id
1 'polypeptide(L)'
;MHPFTSGYESVMLFSTYMRRYEDSLEFYRRYFEAAARADAKLVVLHGEKTWGKMPKLPMEEYCRRFQQLNEIGQEYGVVLAQENVSGFRSQDPEFLKEMRQMLGDGVKFVLDIKQSVRAGFTPDLILDAMGNNVIHIHVNDHTDVRDCMLPGRGNTDYQALKKRLDQIGYSGQWIIEVYRKDFDEERELLDAAQHLEGILNSHP
;
A
#
# COMPACT_ATOMS: atom_id res chain seq x y z
N MET A 1 9.92 2.37 0.07
CA MET A 1 10.59 1.70 -1.07
C MET A 1 9.60 0.72 -1.69
N HIS A 2 9.42 0.77 -3.01
CA HIS A 2 8.78 -0.30 -3.77
C HIS A 2 9.85 -1.22 -4.37
N PRO A 3 9.89 -2.50 -3.99
CA PRO A 3 10.73 -3.48 -4.66
C PRO A 3 10.34 -3.64 -6.13
N PHE A 4 11.30 -3.71 -7.05
CA PHE A 4 11.00 -4.03 -8.45
C PHE A 4 10.39 -5.45 -8.59
N THR A 5 10.61 -6.31 -7.60
CA THR A 5 10.03 -7.66 -7.52
C THR A 5 8.56 -7.67 -7.12
N SER A 6 7.92 -6.54 -6.84
CA SER A 6 6.52 -6.52 -6.37
C SER A 6 5.53 -7.17 -7.34
N GLY A 7 5.81 -7.14 -8.65
CA GLY A 7 5.03 -7.88 -9.65
C GLY A 7 5.14 -9.41 -9.57
N TYR A 8 6.10 -9.94 -8.81
CA TYR A 8 6.45 -11.37 -8.71
C TYR A 8 6.26 -11.96 -7.31
N GLU A 9 5.83 -11.15 -6.33
CA GLU A 9 5.66 -11.54 -4.92
C GLU A 9 4.76 -12.76 -4.74
N SER A 10 3.69 -12.88 -5.54
CA SER A 10 2.82 -14.05 -5.52
C SER A 10 3.58 -15.36 -5.80
N VAL A 11 4.54 -15.33 -6.72
CA VAL A 11 5.36 -16.50 -7.05
C VAL A 11 6.46 -16.68 -6.02
N MET A 12 7.13 -15.60 -5.65
CA MET A 12 8.31 -15.58 -4.77
C MET A 12 7.95 -15.93 -3.33
N LEU A 13 7.04 -15.15 -2.74
CA LEU A 13 6.70 -15.19 -1.32
C LEU A 13 5.47 -16.01 -1.01
N PHE A 14 4.47 -16.00 -1.90
CA PHE A 14 3.14 -16.57 -1.61
C PHE A 14 2.82 -17.83 -2.43
N SER A 15 3.83 -18.60 -2.80
CA SER A 15 3.64 -19.91 -3.44
C SER A 15 3.77 -21.07 -2.47
N THR A 16 3.20 -22.23 -2.80
CA THR A 16 3.37 -23.46 -2.02
C THR A 16 4.80 -24.05 -2.10
N TYR A 17 5.68 -23.48 -2.93
CA TYR A 17 7.04 -23.99 -3.08
C TYR A 17 8.02 -23.37 -2.07
N MET A 18 8.21 -24.05 -0.94
CA MET A 18 8.97 -23.55 0.22
C MET A 18 10.39 -23.07 -0.09
N ARG A 19 11.13 -23.79 -0.94
CA ARG A 19 12.51 -23.38 -1.30
C ARG A 19 12.55 -21.99 -1.94
N ARG A 20 11.57 -21.68 -2.80
CA ARG A 20 11.48 -20.36 -3.42
C ARG A 20 11.13 -19.29 -2.41
N TYR A 21 10.28 -19.60 -1.44
CA TYR A 21 9.97 -18.70 -0.33
C TYR A 21 11.24 -18.36 0.46
N GLU A 22 12.00 -19.37 0.87
CA GLU A 22 13.27 -19.22 1.61
C GLU A 22 14.29 -18.39 0.83
N ASP A 23 14.50 -18.70 -0.46
CA ASP A 23 15.39 -17.91 -1.34
C ASP A 23 14.89 -16.46 -1.48
N SER A 24 13.58 -16.24 -1.45
CA SER A 24 12.97 -14.91 -1.55
C SER A 24 13.12 -14.08 -0.28
N LEU A 25 13.23 -14.70 0.90
CA LEU A 25 13.55 -13.98 2.14
C LEU A 25 14.89 -13.26 2.03
N GLU A 26 15.86 -13.85 1.34
CA GLU A 26 17.17 -13.23 1.12
C GLU A 26 17.10 -12.00 0.22
N PHE A 27 16.23 -12.03 -0.80
CA PHE A 27 15.94 -10.82 -1.59
C PHE A 27 15.35 -9.70 -0.72
N TYR A 28 14.42 -10.04 0.18
CA TYR A 28 13.82 -9.05 1.08
C TYR A 28 14.80 -8.50 2.12
N ARG A 29 15.72 -9.32 2.66
CA ARG A 29 16.82 -8.81 3.49
C ARG A 29 17.60 -7.71 2.78
N ARG A 30 17.93 -7.92 1.51
CA ARG A 30 18.65 -6.92 0.70
C ARG A 30 17.82 -5.66 0.45
N TYR A 31 16.50 -5.77 0.30
CA TYR A 31 15.62 -4.60 0.20
C TYR A 31 15.54 -3.83 1.51
N PHE A 32 15.43 -4.52 2.65
CA PHE A 32 15.43 -3.87 3.96
C PHE A 32 16.77 -3.21 4.25
N GLU A 33 17.90 -3.87 3.95
CA GLU A 33 19.22 -3.28 4.06
C GLU A 33 19.36 -2.04 3.17
N ALA A 34 18.94 -2.12 1.91
CA ALA A 34 18.99 -0.99 0.98
C ALA A 34 18.09 0.17 1.44
N ALA A 35 16.89 -0.14 1.96
CA ALA A 35 15.98 0.85 2.53
C ALA A 35 16.62 1.55 3.74
N ALA A 36 17.19 0.78 4.68
CA ALA A 36 17.88 1.33 5.85
C ALA A 36 19.08 2.22 5.46
N ARG A 37 19.89 1.79 4.48
CA ARG A 37 21.01 2.60 3.96
C ARG A 37 20.55 3.90 3.29
N ALA A 38 19.34 3.93 2.73
CA ALA A 38 18.72 5.11 2.15
C ALA A 38 17.86 5.91 3.16
N ASP A 39 17.91 5.57 4.45
CA ASP A 39 17.06 6.11 5.53
C ASP A 39 15.55 5.97 5.30
N ALA A 40 15.14 5.08 4.38
CA ALA A 40 13.75 4.76 4.14
C ALA A 40 13.20 3.88 5.27
N LYS A 41 12.06 4.27 5.85
CA LYS A 41 11.43 3.56 6.98
C LYS A 41 10.43 2.49 6.56
N LEU A 42 10.15 2.37 5.27
CA LEU A 42 9.05 1.56 4.75
C LEU A 42 9.46 0.76 3.51
N VAL A 43 9.10 -0.52 3.48
CA VAL A 43 9.04 -1.35 2.27
C VAL A 43 7.57 -1.72 2.03
N VAL A 44 7.10 -1.48 0.81
CA VAL A 44 5.71 -1.76 0.41
C VAL A 44 5.62 -3.13 -0.26
N LEU A 45 4.60 -3.89 0.12
CA LEU A 45 4.31 -5.24 -0.35
C LEU A 45 2.97 -5.26 -1.09
N HIS A 46 2.94 -5.81 -2.30
CA HIS A 46 1.70 -6.01 -3.06
C HIS A 46 1.00 -7.31 -2.69
N GLY A 47 1.74 -8.39 -2.45
CA GLY A 47 1.24 -9.66 -1.95
C GLY A 47 0.95 -10.72 -3.02
N GLU A 48 -0.10 -11.48 -2.79
CA GLU A 48 -0.53 -12.60 -3.64
C GLU A 48 -1.54 -12.14 -4.71
N LYS A 49 -1.36 -12.55 -5.96
CA LYS A 49 -2.28 -12.21 -7.06
C LYS A 49 -3.59 -12.98 -6.96
N THR A 50 -4.70 -12.38 -7.37
CA THR A 50 -6.02 -13.04 -7.42
C THR A 50 -6.19 -13.92 -8.65
N TRP A 51 -5.35 -13.73 -9.67
CA TRP A 51 -5.39 -14.41 -10.95
C TRP A 51 -4.13 -15.24 -11.19
N GLY A 52 -4.26 -16.26 -12.05
CA GLY A 52 -3.22 -17.23 -12.34
C GLY A 52 -3.62 -18.64 -11.92
N LYS A 53 -2.76 -19.62 -12.22
CA LYS A 53 -3.00 -21.05 -11.94
C LYS A 53 -2.46 -21.51 -10.58
N MET A 54 -1.88 -20.59 -9.81
CA MET A 54 -1.25 -20.93 -8.54
C MET A 54 -2.33 -21.10 -7.46
N PRO A 55 -2.26 -22.18 -6.65
CA PRO A 55 -3.15 -22.32 -5.52
C PRO A 55 -2.89 -21.19 -4.54
N LYS A 56 -3.97 -20.55 -4.06
CA LYS A 56 -3.86 -19.51 -3.05
C LYS A 56 -3.40 -20.09 -1.73
N LEU A 57 -2.54 -19.39 -1.01
CA LEU A 57 -2.19 -19.80 0.35
C LEU A 57 -3.40 -19.64 1.29
N PRO A 58 -3.58 -20.56 2.26
CA PRO A 58 -4.46 -20.33 3.39
C PRO A 58 -4.13 -19.00 4.07
N MET A 59 -5.13 -18.34 4.65
CA MET A 59 -4.94 -17.01 5.22
C MET A 59 -3.93 -17.00 6.38
N GLU A 60 -3.96 -18.05 7.22
CA GLU A 60 -3.01 -18.25 8.32
C GLU A 60 -1.57 -18.30 7.79
N GLU A 61 -1.37 -19.00 6.68
CA GLU A 61 -0.07 -19.15 6.05
C GLU A 61 0.40 -17.85 5.40
N TYR A 62 -0.51 -17.08 4.78
CA TYR A 62 -0.20 -15.74 4.27
C TYR A 62 0.27 -14.82 5.40
N CYS A 63 -0.50 -14.74 6.49
CA CYS A 63 -0.19 -13.89 7.64
C CYS A 63 1.12 -14.29 8.31
N ARG A 64 1.39 -15.60 8.46
CA ARG A 64 2.65 -16.11 9.00
C ARG A 64 3.85 -15.67 8.17
N ARG A 65 3.75 -15.74 6.83
CA ARG A 65 4.83 -15.30 5.93
C ARG A 65 5.02 -13.79 5.94
N PHE A 66 3.92 -13.04 5.97
CA PHE A 66 3.98 -11.59 6.13
C PHE A 66 4.69 -11.22 7.44
N GLN A 67 4.32 -11.85 8.56
CA GLN A 67 4.93 -11.59 9.86
C GLN A 67 6.43 -11.92 9.86
N GLN A 68 6.84 -13.04 9.26
CA GLN A 68 8.25 -13.39 9.13
C GLN A 68 9.04 -12.33 8.33
N LEU A 69 8.48 -11.80 7.24
CA LEU A 69 9.10 -10.69 6.50
C LEU A 69 9.16 -9.41 7.32
N ASN A 70 8.10 -9.11 8.09
CA ASN A 70 8.05 -7.93 8.95
C ASN A 70 9.09 -8.00 10.07
N GLU A 71 9.28 -9.17 10.70
CA GLU A 71 10.31 -9.42 11.70
C GLU A 71 11.71 -9.20 11.11
N ILE A 72 11.97 -9.71 9.90
CA ILE A 72 13.24 -9.44 9.20
C ILE A 72 13.39 -7.94 8.95
N GLY A 73 12.36 -7.23 8.51
CA GLY A 73 12.43 -5.77 8.31
C GLY A 73 12.77 -5.01 9.58
N GLN A 74 12.22 -5.42 10.72
CA GLN A 74 12.49 -4.81 12.03
C GLN A 74 13.96 -4.92 12.43
N GLU A 75 14.67 -5.99 12.05
CA GLU A 75 16.12 -6.12 12.27
C GLU A 75 16.92 -4.97 11.61
N TYR A 76 16.38 -4.36 10.55
CA TYR A 76 16.97 -3.22 9.85
C TYR A 76 16.32 -1.88 10.23
N GLY A 77 15.37 -1.87 11.18
CA GLY A 77 14.59 -0.68 11.52
C GLY A 77 13.64 -0.22 10.39
N VAL A 78 13.21 -1.15 9.53
CA VAL A 78 12.32 -0.89 8.39
C VAL A 78 10.99 -1.61 8.59
N VAL A 79 9.89 -0.89 8.40
CA VAL A 79 8.55 -1.45 8.48
C VAL A 79 8.16 -2.06 7.15
N LEU A 80 7.58 -3.26 7.17
CA LEU A 80 6.88 -3.84 6.02
C LEU A 80 5.40 -3.42 6.07
N ALA A 81 4.86 -2.93 4.96
CA ALA A 81 3.43 -2.61 4.86
C ALA A 81 2.76 -3.24 3.65
N GLN A 82 1.55 -3.73 3.85
CA GLN A 82 0.70 -4.30 2.81
C GLN A 82 -0.09 -3.20 2.09
N GLU A 83 -0.02 -3.16 0.77
CA GLU A 83 -0.79 -2.24 -0.08
C GLU A 83 -2.04 -2.92 -0.67
N ASN A 84 -3.13 -2.17 -0.87
CA ASN A 84 -4.40 -2.64 -1.46
C ASN A 84 -4.42 -2.71 -3.01
N VAL A 85 -3.50 -3.44 -3.62
CA VAL A 85 -3.30 -3.43 -5.08
C VAL A 85 -4.41 -4.18 -5.83
N SER A 86 -4.99 -3.59 -6.87
CA SER A 86 -5.95 -4.24 -7.77
C SER A 86 -5.30 -5.42 -8.52
N GLY A 87 -6.00 -6.55 -8.59
CA GLY A 87 -5.48 -7.82 -9.09
C GLY A 87 -4.70 -8.64 -8.06
N PHE A 88 -4.62 -8.17 -6.80
CA PHE A 88 -4.04 -8.87 -5.66
C PHE A 88 -5.10 -9.15 -4.59
N ARG A 89 -4.84 -10.09 -3.68
CA ARG A 89 -5.79 -10.43 -2.60
C ARG A 89 -6.10 -9.23 -1.72
N SER A 90 -5.12 -8.34 -1.56
CA SER A 90 -5.25 -7.08 -0.84
C SER A 90 -6.19 -6.07 -1.51
N GLN A 91 -6.69 -6.32 -2.72
CA GLN A 91 -7.77 -5.52 -3.29
C GLN A 91 -9.08 -5.65 -2.49
N ASP A 92 -9.26 -6.77 -1.77
CA ASP A 92 -10.50 -7.13 -1.08
C ASP A 92 -10.48 -6.57 0.38
N PRO A 93 -11.44 -5.70 0.75
CA PRO A 93 -11.57 -5.19 2.11
C PRO A 93 -11.66 -6.30 3.17
N GLU A 94 -12.36 -7.42 2.91
CA GLU A 94 -12.49 -8.48 3.92
C GLU A 94 -11.15 -9.20 4.14
N PHE A 95 -10.33 -9.35 3.10
CA PHE A 95 -8.97 -9.90 3.26
C PHE A 95 -8.10 -8.99 4.13
N LEU A 96 -8.12 -7.67 3.90
CA LEU A 96 -7.35 -6.70 4.69
C LEU A 96 -7.79 -6.69 6.16
N LYS A 97 -9.11 -6.76 6.39
CA LYS A 97 -9.71 -6.81 7.72
C LYS A 97 -9.36 -8.10 8.46
N GLU A 98 -9.40 -9.24 7.78
CA GLU A 98 -8.99 -10.53 8.35
C GLU A 98 -7.49 -10.51 8.70
N MET A 99 -6.64 -9.96 7.82
CA MET A 99 -5.21 -9.78 8.10
C MET A 99 -4.98 -8.92 9.35
N ARG A 100 -5.71 -7.81 9.48
CA ARG A 100 -5.69 -6.94 10.67
C ARG A 100 -6.13 -7.68 11.92
N GLN A 101 -7.19 -8.49 11.85
CA GLN A 101 -7.70 -9.26 12.99
C GLN A 101 -6.69 -10.32 13.46
N MET A 102 -5.99 -10.97 12.53
CA MET A 102 -5.02 -12.02 12.86
C MET A 102 -3.69 -11.46 13.38
N LEU A 103 -3.23 -10.33 12.84
CA LEU A 103 -1.91 -9.79 13.14
C LEU A 103 -1.93 -8.63 14.15
N GLY A 104 -3.09 -8.02 14.41
CA GLY A 104 -3.20 -6.87 15.31
C GLY A 104 -2.24 -5.74 14.92
N ASP A 105 -1.44 -5.26 15.87
CA ASP A 105 -0.44 -4.21 15.61
C ASP A 105 0.75 -4.68 14.74
N GLY A 106 0.89 -5.99 14.51
CA GLY A 106 1.95 -6.60 13.72
C GLY A 106 1.82 -6.40 12.21
N VAL A 107 0.70 -5.85 11.73
CA VAL A 107 0.52 -5.45 10.32
C VAL A 107 0.39 -3.93 10.21
N LYS A 108 1.04 -3.38 9.19
CA LYS A 108 0.84 -2.00 8.75
C LYS A 108 0.41 -1.97 7.29
N PHE A 109 -0.33 -0.94 6.91
CA PHE A 109 -0.94 -0.83 5.60
C PHE A 109 -0.56 0.45 4.87
N VAL A 110 -0.55 0.34 3.54
CA VAL A 110 -0.51 1.45 2.60
C VAL A 110 -1.86 1.52 1.89
N LEU A 111 -2.52 2.66 1.95
CA LEU A 111 -3.74 2.93 1.20
C LEU A 111 -3.37 3.57 -0.16
N ASP A 112 -3.65 2.90 -1.28
CA ASP A 112 -3.64 3.48 -2.62
C ASP A 112 -5.07 3.72 -3.12
N ILE A 113 -5.40 5.00 -3.33
CA ILE A 113 -6.71 5.49 -3.75
C ILE A 113 -7.13 4.91 -5.11
N LYS A 114 -6.29 5.02 -6.13
CA LYS A 114 -6.48 4.46 -7.48
C LYS A 114 -6.75 2.97 -7.41
N GLN A 115 -6.03 2.24 -6.56
CA GLN A 115 -6.20 0.79 -6.48
C GLN A 115 -7.54 0.41 -5.84
N SER A 116 -8.02 1.18 -4.86
CA SER A 116 -9.38 1.02 -4.33
C SER A 116 -10.42 1.16 -5.45
N VAL A 117 -10.33 2.24 -6.24
CA VAL A 117 -11.26 2.53 -7.33
C VAL A 117 -11.19 1.47 -8.43
N ARG A 118 -9.98 1.06 -8.84
CA ARG A 118 -9.77 -0.01 -9.83
C ARG A 118 -10.34 -1.35 -9.38
N ALA A 119 -10.37 -1.61 -8.07
CA ALA A 119 -10.95 -2.82 -7.51
C ALA A 119 -12.48 -2.74 -7.36
N GLY A 120 -13.10 -1.59 -7.69
CA GLY A 120 -14.54 -1.37 -7.55
C GLY A 120 -14.98 -1.00 -6.13
N PHE A 121 -14.06 -0.55 -5.29
CA PHE A 121 -14.32 -0.13 -3.91
C PHE A 121 -14.07 1.36 -3.72
N THR A 122 -14.66 1.93 -2.67
CA THR A 122 -14.32 3.28 -2.23
C THR A 122 -13.06 3.26 -1.36
N PRO A 123 -12.23 4.33 -1.39
CA PRO A 123 -11.10 4.47 -0.46
C PRO A 123 -11.52 4.38 1.01
N ASP A 124 -12.72 4.88 1.36
CA ASP A 124 -13.25 4.78 2.73
C ASP A 124 -13.46 3.33 3.18
N LEU A 125 -13.99 2.46 2.30
CA LEU A 125 -14.22 1.06 2.63
C LEU A 125 -12.90 0.32 2.88
N ILE A 126 -11.88 0.60 2.07
CA ILE A 126 -10.54 0.04 2.25
C ILE A 126 -9.91 0.60 3.54
N LEU A 127 -10.05 1.90 3.80
CA LEU A 127 -9.59 2.53 5.03
C LEU A 127 -10.25 1.92 6.27
N ASP A 128 -11.55 1.62 6.23
CA ASP A 128 -12.26 0.92 7.32
C ASP A 128 -11.70 -0.49 7.59
N ALA A 129 -11.38 -1.22 6.52
CA ALA A 129 -10.77 -2.54 6.62
C ALA A 129 -9.35 -2.49 7.21
N MET A 130 -8.55 -1.51 6.83
CA MET A 130 -7.18 -1.31 7.34
C MET A 130 -7.16 -0.70 8.76
N GLY A 131 -8.10 0.19 9.07
CA GLY A 131 -8.22 0.92 10.33
C GLY A 131 -6.97 1.68 10.72
N ASN A 132 -6.68 1.71 12.03
CA ASN A 132 -5.57 2.48 12.61
C ASN A 132 -4.17 1.93 12.25
N ASN A 133 -4.09 0.87 11.45
CA ASN A 133 -2.83 0.31 10.96
C ASN A 133 -2.35 0.92 9.64
N VAL A 134 -3.10 1.86 9.04
CA VAL A 134 -2.63 2.65 7.89
C VAL A 134 -1.50 3.57 8.35
N ILE A 135 -0.34 3.51 7.68
CA ILE A 135 0.84 4.34 8.00
C ILE A 135 1.33 5.17 6.80
N HIS A 136 0.80 4.89 5.61
CA HIS A 136 1.22 5.52 4.37
C HIS A 136 0.06 5.57 3.40
N ILE A 137 0.02 6.62 2.58
CA ILE A 137 -1.04 6.78 1.58
C ILE A 137 -0.42 7.15 0.25
N HIS A 138 -0.73 6.37 -0.78
CA HIS A 138 -0.49 6.75 -2.16
C HIS A 138 -1.70 7.53 -2.68
N VAL A 139 -1.46 8.79 -3.01
CA VAL A 139 -2.49 9.73 -3.43
C VAL A 139 -2.42 9.98 -4.92
N ASN A 140 -3.60 9.96 -5.50
CA ASN A 140 -3.89 10.21 -6.89
C ASN A 140 -5.39 10.50 -6.97
N ASP A 141 -5.79 11.06 -8.09
CA ASP A 141 -7.17 11.41 -8.33
C ASP A 141 -7.77 10.55 -9.45
N HIS A 142 -9.08 10.58 -9.54
CA HIS A 142 -9.80 9.84 -10.56
C HIS A 142 -11.09 10.56 -10.95
N THR A 143 -11.63 10.18 -12.10
CA THR A 143 -12.98 10.54 -12.56
C THR A 143 -13.72 9.25 -12.90
N ASP A 144 -14.96 9.34 -13.38
CA ASP A 144 -15.72 8.17 -13.82
C ASP A 144 -15.10 7.48 -15.05
N VAL A 145 -14.24 8.17 -15.79
CA VAL A 145 -13.63 7.68 -17.04
C VAL A 145 -12.11 7.54 -16.99
N ARG A 146 -11.44 8.10 -15.96
CA ARG A 146 -10.00 7.98 -15.75
C ARG A 146 -9.72 7.51 -14.34
N ASP A 147 -8.91 6.48 -14.22
CA ASP A 147 -8.57 5.83 -12.96
C ASP A 147 -7.34 6.42 -12.25
N CYS A 148 -6.57 7.30 -12.92
CA CYS A 148 -5.41 7.94 -12.34
C CYS A 148 -5.17 9.33 -12.97
N MET A 149 -5.02 10.32 -12.10
CA MET A 149 -4.76 11.72 -12.40
C MET A 149 -4.02 12.37 -11.22
N LEU A 150 -3.46 13.56 -11.43
CA LEU A 150 -2.90 14.35 -10.34
C LEU A 150 -4.00 14.77 -9.33
N PRO A 151 -3.71 14.76 -8.02
CA PRO A 151 -4.58 15.30 -6.98
C PRO A 151 -5.13 16.70 -7.32
N GLY A 152 -6.43 16.90 -7.10
CA GLY A 152 -7.13 18.16 -7.38
C GLY A 152 -7.64 18.29 -8.81
N ARG A 153 -7.48 17.26 -9.64
CA ARG A 153 -7.98 17.22 -11.01
C ARG A 153 -9.11 16.21 -11.25
N GLY A 154 -9.51 15.48 -10.22
CA GLY A 154 -10.61 14.52 -10.28
C GLY A 154 -11.66 14.77 -9.21
N ASN A 155 -12.28 13.68 -8.78
CA ASN A 155 -13.46 13.66 -7.94
C ASN A 155 -13.15 13.20 -6.49
N THR A 156 -11.90 12.91 -6.15
CA THR A 156 -11.54 12.50 -4.78
C THR A 156 -11.79 13.63 -3.78
N ASP A 157 -12.64 13.39 -2.79
CA ASP A 157 -12.86 14.32 -1.67
C ASP A 157 -11.76 14.18 -0.61
N TYR A 158 -10.64 14.86 -0.84
CA TYR A 158 -9.50 14.84 0.09
C TYR A 158 -9.79 15.48 1.45
N GLN A 159 -10.76 16.39 1.53
CA GLN A 159 -11.16 17.00 2.81
C GLN A 159 -11.89 15.97 3.68
N ALA A 160 -12.83 15.23 3.09
CA ALA A 160 -13.49 14.11 3.76
C ALA A 160 -12.47 13.02 4.16
N LEU A 161 -11.55 12.66 3.26
CA LEU A 161 -10.50 11.68 3.55
C LEU A 161 -9.59 12.14 4.70
N LYS A 162 -9.14 13.40 4.69
CA LYS A 162 -8.34 13.96 5.80
C LYS A 162 -9.08 13.86 7.12
N LYS A 163 -10.35 14.26 7.17
CA LYS A 163 -11.17 14.19 8.39
C LYS A 163 -11.27 12.76 8.93
N ARG A 164 -11.44 11.78 8.05
CA ARG A 164 -11.47 10.36 8.41
C ARG A 164 -10.14 9.87 8.96
N LEU A 165 -9.03 10.31 8.36
CA LEU A 165 -7.68 9.98 8.81
C LEU A 165 -7.35 10.61 10.18
N ASP A 166 -7.77 11.86 10.40
CA ASP A 166 -7.64 12.53 11.70
C ASP A 166 -8.41 11.77 12.79
N GLN A 167 -9.61 11.25 12.49
CA GLN A 167 -10.43 10.48 13.43
C GLN A 167 -9.77 9.18 13.89
N ILE A 168 -8.94 8.56 13.05
CA ILE A 168 -8.18 7.35 13.39
C ILE A 168 -6.76 7.66 13.90
N GLY A 169 -6.42 8.95 14.08
CA GLY A 169 -5.12 9.39 14.58
C GLY A 169 -3.97 9.17 13.58
N TYR A 170 -4.27 9.13 12.28
CA TYR A 170 -3.25 8.98 11.25
C TYR A 170 -2.30 10.18 11.23
N SER A 171 -1.00 9.91 11.19
CA SER A 171 0.07 10.92 11.17
C SER A 171 1.15 10.61 10.14
N GLY A 172 0.88 9.69 9.21
CA GLY A 172 1.80 9.28 8.17
C GLY A 172 1.87 10.26 6.98
N GLN A 173 2.71 9.91 6.01
CA GLN A 173 2.92 10.69 4.80
C GLN A 173 1.95 10.34 3.67
N TRP A 174 1.57 11.36 2.91
CA TRP A 174 0.82 11.26 1.67
C TRP A 174 1.80 11.42 0.51
N ILE A 175 1.88 10.44 -0.39
CA ILE A 175 2.82 10.43 -1.52
C ILE A 175 2.05 10.42 -2.83
N ILE A 176 2.29 11.42 -3.68
CA ILE A 176 1.68 11.46 -5.01
C ILE A 176 2.24 10.32 -5.85
N GLU A 177 1.36 9.40 -6.26
CA GLU A 177 1.71 8.26 -7.10
C GLU A 177 0.87 8.25 -8.38
N VAL A 178 1.47 8.77 -9.45
CA VAL A 178 0.87 8.90 -10.78
C VAL A 178 1.82 8.36 -11.84
N TYR A 179 1.30 8.05 -13.04
CA TYR A 179 2.14 7.64 -14.16
C TYR A 179 2.64 8.85 -14.95
N ARG A 180 3.75 8.68 -15.68
CA ARG A 180 4.29 9.72 -16.58
C ARG A 180 3.25 10.29 -17.55
N LYS A 181 2.26 9.50 -17.95
CA LYS A 181 1.18 9.90 -18.87
C LYS A 181 0.09 10.76 -18.23
N ASP A 182 0.12 10.94 -16.91
CA ASP A 182 -0.95 11.63 -16.17
C ASP A 182 -0.65 13.12 -15.92
N PHE A 183 0.50 13.60 -16.40
CA PHE A 183 0.93 15.00 -16.39
C PHE A 183 1.86 15.25 -17.58
N ASP A 184 1.96 16.50 -18.05
CA ASP A 184 2.83 16.88 -19.17
C ASP A 184 4.14 17.49 -18.65
N GLU A 185 4.04 18.43 -17.72
CA GLU A 185 5.14 19.20 -17.11
C GLU A 185 5.34 18.86 -15.62
N GLU A 186 6.59 18.87 -15.15
CA GLU A 186 6.92 18.60 -13.74
C GLU A 186 6.28 19.60 -12.76
N ARG A 187 6.01 20.83 -13.22
CA ARG A 187 5.33 21.86 -12.41
C ARG A 187 3.96 21.40 -11.93
N GLU A 188 3.27 20.57 -12.72
CA GLU A 188 1.94 20.08 -12.37
C GLU A 188 1.98 19.17 -11.12
N LEU A 189 3.10 18.49 -10.87
CA LEU A 189 3.31 17.73 -9.63
C LEU A 189 3.43 18.65 -8.42
N LEU A 190 4.11 19.80 -8.58
CA LEU A 190 4.24 20.81 -7.52
C LEU A 190 2.89 21.44 -7.21
N ASP A 191 2.11 21.78 -8.24
CA ASP A 191 0.76 22.33 -8.07
C ASP A 191 -0.15 21.34 -7.34
N ALA A 192 -0.08 20.05 -7.67
CA ALA A 192 -0.83 18.99 -6.99
C ALA A 192 -0.38 18.80 -5.52
N ALA A 193 0.92 18.89 -5.24
CA ALA A 193 1.45 18.86 -3.88
C ALA A 193 0.95 20.06 -3.06
N GLN A 194 1.01 21.27 -3.62
CA GLN A 194 0.51 22.48 -2.97
C GLN A 194 -1.00 22.41 -2.69
N HIS A 195 -1.78 21.84 -3.61
CA HIS A 195 -3.20 21.60 -3.40
C HIS A 195 -3.44 20.71 -2.17
N LEU A 196 -2.72 19.60 -2.06
CA LEU A 196 -2.83 18.70 -0.91
C LEU A 196 -2.32 19.34 0.39
N GLU A 197 -1.21 20.07 0.34
CA GLU A 197 -0.69 20.81 1.51
C GLU A 197 -1.71 21.82 2.05
N GLY A 198 -2.42 22.52 1.16
CA GLY A 198 -3.50 23.43 1.55
C GLY A 198 -4.61 22.71 2.33
N ILE A 199 -4.94 21.48 1.95
CA ILE A 199 -5.93 20.64 2.64
C ILE A 199 -5.37 20.13 3.97
N LEU A 200 -4.14 19.62 3.98
CA LEU A 200 -3.52 19.06 5.18
C LEU A 200 -3.27 20.11 6.27
N ASN A 201 -2.97 21.36 5.89
CA ASN A 201 -2.76 22.47 6.82
C ASN A 201 -4.05 23.20 7.24
N SER A 202 -5.18 22.92 6.57
CA SER A 202 -6.46 23.49 6.96
C SER A 202 -6.89 22.95 8.33
N HIS A 203 -7.13 23.86 9.28
CA HIS A 203 -7.67 23.52 10.59
C HIS A 203 -9.18 23.29 10.46
N PRO A 204 -9.74 22.30 11.17
CA PRO A 204 -11.18 22.06 11.16
C PRO A 204 -12.00 23.24 11.72
#